data_AF-A0ABD5Z6F1-F1
#
_entry.id   AF-A0ABD5Z6F1-F1
#
_cell.length_a   1.000
_cell.length_b   1.000
_cell.length_c   1.000
_cell.angle_alpha   90.00
_cell.angle_beta   90.00
_cell.angle_gamma   90.00
#
_symmetry.space_group_name_H-M   'P 1'
#
loop_
_entity.id
_entity.type
_entity.pdbx_description
1 polymer ?
#
loop_
_entity_poly.entity_id
_entity_poly.type
_entity_poly.pdbx_seq_one_letter_code
_entity_poly.pdbx_strand_id
1 'polypeptide(L)'
;MSLPPHASLRVLVGLFAVAVLLAARHTLRRFWSGMPALPTLAKRILQQFVTDLQTRSVVQWWFGVLSVGLVMVSLHYIWLAHSLYATIPWLDIPAHAVSSAGVVGILILGLRETFPDYISNWWVITMVLAIGAGFEIYEFLVKTFWYHWTLTTYLEDTVLDLLIEMLSAGIIVHLSSSLKRQRRYTPPSMYPRNR
;
A
#
# COMPACT_ATOMS: atom_id res chain seq x y z
N MET A 1 -21.59 -17.27 30.55
CA MET A 1 -20.56 -16.23 30.29
C MET A 1 -20.30 -16.20 28.79
N SER A 2 -20.43 -15.04 28.15
CA SER A 2 -20.01 -14.87 26.76
C SER A 2 -18.47 -14.92 26.71
N LEU A 3 -17.92 -15.60 25.70
CA LEU A 3 -16.48 -15.56 25.44
C LEU A 3 -16.06 -14.12 25.11
N PRO A 4 -14.87 -13.67 25.55
CA PRO A 4 -14.36 -12.39 25.10
C PRO A 4 -14.27 -12.37 23.57
N PRO A 5 -14.49 -11.22 22.89
CA PRO A 5 -14.55 -11.15 21.43
C PRO A 5 -13.35 -11.81 20.71
N HIS A 6 -12.15 -11.68 21.29
CA HIS A 6 -10.91 -12.30 20.78
C HIS A 6 -10.83 -13.83 20.94
N ALA A 7 -11.64 -14.42 21.82
CA ALA A 7 -11.75 -15.88 22.01
C ALA A 7 -12.96 -16.47 21.28
N SER A 8 -13.64 -15.68 20.44
CA SER A 8 -14.71 -16.16 19.57
C SER A 8 -14.16 -16.71 18.26
N LEU A 9 -15.04 -17.28 17.40
CA LEU A 9 -14.66 -17.71 16.05
C LEU A 9 -14.04 -16.60 15.18
N ARG A 10 -14.23 -15.32 15.55
CA ARG A 10 -13.61 -14.17 14.86
C ARG A 10 -12.08 -14.16 14.94
N VAL A 11 -11.48 -14.93 15.86
CA VAL A 11 -10.02 -15.16 15.87
C VAL A 11 -9.51 -15.72 14.53
N LEU A 12 -10.37 -16.42 13.78
CA LEU A 12 -10.04 -16.92 12.45
C LEU A 12 -9.71 -15.79 11.45
N VAL A 13 -10.31 -14.61 11.59
CA VAL A 13 -10.00 -13.43 10.75
C VAL A 13 -8.60 -12.92 11.06
N GLY A 14 -8.26 -12.77 12.34
CA GLY A 14 -6.90 -12.40 12.75
C GLY A 14 -5.85 -13.44 12.30
N LEU A 15 -6.16 -14.74 12.40
CA LEU A 15 -5.28 -15.80 11.90
C LEU A 15 -5.15 -15.79 10.38
N PHE A 16 -6.24 -15.50 9.65
CA PHE A 16 -6.22 -15.32 8.22
C PHE A 16 -5.31 -14.16 7.81
N ALA A 17 -5.43 -13.00 8.45
CA ALA A 17 -4.54 -11.86 8.19
C ALA A 17 -3.07 -12.18 8.47
N VAL A 18 -2.77 -12.89 9.57
CA VAL A 18 -1.40 -13.40 9.84
C VAL A 18 -0.92 -14.32 8.73
N ALA A 19 -1.76 -15.25 8.26
CA ALA A 19 -1.40 -16.16 7.17
C ALA A 19 -1.11 -15.40 5.87
N VAL A 20 -1.93 -14.39 5.52
CA VAL A 20 -1.71 -13.50 4.36
C VAL A 20 -0.38 -12.77 4.49
N LEU A 21 -0.09 -12.16 5.66
CA LEU A 21 1.17 -11.46 5.91
C LEU A 21 2.38 -12.39 5.74
N LEU A 22 2.32 -13.61 6.28
CA LEU A 22 3.39 -14.60 6.16
C LEU A 22 3.58 -15.06 4.71
N ALA A 23 2.48 -15.28 3.98
CA ALA A 23 2.51 -15.64 2.56
C ALA A 23 3.09 -14.51 1.69
N ALA A 24 2.70 -13.26 1.94
CA ALA A 24 3.22 -12.08 1.27
C ALA A 24 4.72 -11.91 1.54
N ARG A 25 5.15 -12.06 2.80
CA ARG A 25 6.57 -12.02 3.17
C ARG A 25 7.39 -13.12 2.50
N HIS A 26 6.86 -14.35 2.45
CA HIS A 26 7.51 -15.46 1.76
C HIS A 26 7.66 -15.19 0.27
N THR A 27 6.61 -14.64 -0.36
CA THR A 27 6.58 -14.25 -1.77
C THR A 27 7.58 -13.13 -2.07
N LEU A 28 7.65 -12.11 -1.22
CA LEU A 28 8.65 -11.03 -1.33
C LEU A 28 10.08 -11.56 -1.31
N ARG A 29 10.38 -12.53 -0.44
CA ARG A 29 11.71 -13.16 -0.38
C ARG A 29 12.05 -13.96 -1.63
N ARG A 30 11.06 -14.47 -2.37
CA ARG A 30 11.28 -15.14 -3.67
C ARG A 30 11.58 -14.14 -4.77
N PHE A 31 10.88 -13.00 -4.80
CA PHE A 31 11.15 -11.94 -5.77
C PHE A 31 12.42 -11.15 -5.47
N TRP A 32 12.76 -11.01 -4.19
CA TRP A 32 13.87 -10.22 -3.70
C TRP A 32 14.59 -10.95 -2.56
N SER A 33 15.41 -11.93 -2.91
CA SER A 33 16.15 -12.76 -1.95
C SER A 33 17.07 -11.96 -1.02
N GLY A 34 17.58 -10.81 -1.50
CA GLY A 34 18.39 -9.86 -0.73
C GLY A 34 17.60 -8.72 -0.09
N MET A 35 16.28 -8.85 0.09
CA MET A 35 15.44 -7.78 0.66
C MET A 35 15.98 -7.32 2.02
N PRO A 36 16.30 -6.02 2.18
CA PRO A 36 16.75 -5.48 3.46
C PRO A 36 15.69 -5.64 4.54
N ALA A 37 16.13 -5.65 5.80
CA ALA A 37 15.21 -5.59 6.93
C ALA A 37 14.37 -4.29 6.88
N LEU A 38 13.16 -4.33 7.44
CA LEU A 38 12.21 -3.22 7.41
C LEU A 38 12.80 -1.87 7.89
N PRO A 39 13.59 -1.79 8.99
CA PRO A 39 14.21 -0.53 9.41
C PRO A 39 15.19 0.03 8.35
N THR A 40 15.86 -0.86 7.62
CA THR A 40 16.77 -0.45 6.54
C THR A 40 15.98 0.09 5.35
N LEU A 41 14.84 -0.50 5.01
CA LEU A 41 13.95 0.03 3.96
C LEU A 41 13.42 1.41 4.33
N ALA A 42 12.92 1.59 5.56
CA ALA A 42 12.46 2.89 6.05
C ALA A 42 13.58 3.94 5.99
N LYS A 43 14.79 3.58 6.41
CA LYS A 43 15.97 4.46 6.31
C LYS A 43 16.27 4.85 4.87
N ARG A 44 16.21 3.91 3.92
CA ARG A 44 16.46 4.17 2.50
C ARG A 44 15.41 5.10 1.89
N ILE A 45 14.12 4.90 2.21
CA ILE A 45 13.03 5.80 1.80
C ILE A 45 13.31 7.23 2.28
N LEU A 46 13.68 7.39 3.56
CA LEU A 46 13.97 8.70 4.12
C LEU A 46 15.20 9.34 3.47
N GLN A 47 16.28 8.59 3.27
CA GLN A 47 17.48 9.08 2.60
C GLN A 47 17.18 9.53 1.17
N GLN A 48 16.37 8.76 0.43
CA GLN A 48 15.96 9.11 -0.92
C GLN A 48 15.11 10.38 -0.93
N PHE A 49 14.14 10.50 -0.03
CA PHE A 49 13.33 11.70 0.11
C PHE A 49 14.18 12.95 0.39
N VAL A 50 15.13 12.88 1.33
CA VAL A 50 16.04 13.99 1.64
C VAL A 50 16.90 14.36 0.41
N THR A 51 17.42 13.35 -0.30
CA THR A 51 18.21 13.57 -1.52
C THR A 51 17.39 14.27 -2.60
N ASP A 52 16.13 13.90 -2.78
CA ASP A 52 15.23 14.49 -3.75
C ASP A 52 14.91 15.94 -3.43
N LEU A 53 14.66 16.24 -2.15
CA LEU A 53 14.48 17.62 -1.69
C LEU A 53 15.70 18.50 -1.95
N GLN A 54 16.90 17.98 -1.67
CA GLN A 54 18.16 18.71 -1.88
C GLN A 54 18.46 18.95 -3.36
N THR A 55 18.21 17.95 -4.21
CA THR A 55 18.46 18.02 -5.65
C THR A 55 17.31 18.65 -6.44
N ARG A 56 16.16 18.90 -5.78
CA ARG A 56 14.90 19.33 -6.40
C ARG A 56 14.39 18.37 -7.50
N SER A 57 14.87 17.13 -7.49
CA SER A 57 14.44 16.10 -8.43
C SER A 57 13.14 15.48 -7.94
N VAL A 58 12.15 15.33 -8.81
CA VAL A 58 10.87 14.64 -8.54
C VAL A 58 10.09 15.12 -7.30
N VAL A 59 10.44 16.27 -6.71
CA VAL A 59 9.86 16.81 -5.48
C VAL A 59 8.36 17.05 -5.58
N GLN A 60 7.86 17.46 -6.75
CA GLN A 60 6.44 17.61 -7.01
C GLN A 60 5.66 16.30 -6.80
N TRP A 61 6.28 15.15 -7.07
CA TRP A 61 5.64 13.84 -6.86
C TRP A 61 5.58 13.49 -5.37
N TRP A 62 6.62 13.80 -4.61
CA TRP A 62 6.60 13.68 -3.15
C TRP A 62 5.50 14.55 -2.54
N PHE A 63 5.41 15.82 -2.94
CA PHE A 63 4.33 16.69 -2.48
C PHE A 63 2.95 16.16 -2.87
N GLY A 64 2.78 15.66 -4.09
CA GLY A 64 1.52 15.06 -4.53
C GLY A 64 1.10 13.88 -3.65
N VAL A 65 1.99 12.91 -3.45
CA VAL A 65 1.73 11.71 -2.64
C VAL A 65 1.46 12.08 -1.18
N LEU A 66 2.27 12.95 -0.58
CA LEU A 66 2.10 13.36 0.82
C LEU A 66 0.84 14.20 1.03
N SER A 67 0.47 15.06 0.07
CA SER A 67 -0.75 15.87 0.15
C SER A 67 -2.00 15.01 0.06
N VAL A 68 -2.02 14.02 -0.86
CA VAL A 68 -3.12 13.05 -0.95
C VAL A 68 -3.24 12.25 0.35
N GLY A 69 -2.11 11.80 0.91
CA GLY A 69 -2.08 11.14 2.21
C GLY A 69 -2.65 12.00 3.34
N LEU A 70 -2.24 13.27 3.41
CA LEU A 70 -2.76 14.22 4.40
C LEU A 70 -4.28 14.43 4.29
N VAL A 71 -4.78 14.60 3.06
CA VAL A 71 -6.23 14.71 2.80
C VAL A 71 -6.95 13.45 3.25
N MET A 72 -6.42 12.27 2.90
CA MET A 72 -7.04 11.00 3.25
C MET A 72 -7.08 10.76 4.77
N VAL A 73 -5.99 11.04 5.49
CA VAL A 73 -5.94 10.97 6.95
C VAL A 73 -6.96 11.93 7.58
N SER A 74 -7.08 13.15 7.04
CA SER A 74 -8.05 14.14 7.52
C SER A 74 -9.48 13.67 7.30
N LEU A 75 -9.78 13.15 6.10
CA LEU A 75 -11.10 12.59 5.77
C LEU A 75 -11.44 11.39 6.66
N HIS A 76 -10.52 10.44 6.81
CA HIS A 76 -10.71 9.28 7.67
C HIS A 76 -11.01 9.68 9.12
N TYR A 77 -10.28 10.67 9.65
CA TYR A 77 -10.56 11.21 10.98
C TYR A 77 -11.96 11.84 11.07
N ILE A 78 -12.35 12.65 10.09
CA ILE A 78 -13.70 13.26 10.03
C ILE A 78 -14.78 12.18 9.97
N TRP A 79 -14.59 11.15 9.14
CA TRP A 79 -15.55 10.06 8.98
C TRP A 79 -15.70 9.26 10.27
N LEU A 80 -14.62 8.99 10.99
CA LEU A 80 -14.67 8.38 12.32
C LEU A 80 -15.38 9.28 13.34
N ALA A 81 -15.00 10.56 13.41
CA ALA A 81 -15.55 11.52 14.38
C ALA A 81 -17.07 11.70 14.23
N HIS A 82 -17.59 11.56 13.01
CA HIS A 82 -19.02 11.67 12.70
C HIS A 82 -19.70 10.31 12.51
N SER A 83 -19.03 9.19 12.82
CA SER A 83 -19.56 7.83 12.63
C SER A 83 -20.08 7.56 11.22
N LEU A 84 -19.48 8.19 10.20
CA LEU A 84 -19.93 8.07 8.81
C LEU A 84 -19.69 6.68 8.25
N TYR A 85 -18.71 5.94 8.76
CA TYR A 85 -18.51 4.53 8.39
C TYR A 85 -19.72 3.65 8.74
N ALA A 86 -20.46 3.99 9.80
CA ALA A 86 -21.67 3.25 10.18
C ALA A 86 -22.88 3.59 9.29
N THR A 87 -22.92 4.79 8.70
CA THR A 87 -24.04 5.26 7.87
C THR A 87 -23.78 5.13 6.37
N ILE A 88 -22.51 5.17 5.97
CA ILE A 88 -22.02 5.14 4.59
C ILE A 88 -20.83 4.17 4.52
N PRO A 89 -21.08 2.84 4.61
CA PRO A 89 -20.01 1.84 4.73
C PRO A 89 -19.10 1.78 3.50
N TRP A 90 -19.59 2.19 2.32
CA TRP A 90 -18.76 2.20 1.11
C TRP A 90 -17.63 3.24 1.15
N LEU A 91 -17.59 4.15 2.14
CA LEU A 91 -16.47 5.08 2.34
C LEU A 91 -15.13 4.37 2.62
N ASP A 92 -15.15 3.09 3.03
CA ASP A 92 -13.93 2.31 3.20
C ASP A 92 -13.23 2.02 1.87
N ILE A 93 -14.00 1.72 0.83
CA ILE A 93 -13.43 1.41 -0.49
C ILE A 93 -12.48 2.52 -1.00
N PRO A 94 -12.89 3.81 -1.07
CA PRO A 94 -11.96 4.86 -1.44
C PRO A 94 -10.86 5.08 -0.40
N ALA A 95 -11.09 4.81 0.90
CA ALA A 95 -10.04 4.90 1.91
C ALA A 95 -8.89 3.93 1.64
N HIS A 96 -9.21 2.64 1.47
CA HIS A 96 -8.24 1.59 1.17
C HIS A 96 -7.58 1.79 -0.20
N ALA A 97 -8.36 2.19 -1.21
CA ALA A 97 -7.83 2.44 -2.54
C ALA A 97 -6.83 3.60 -2.56
N VAL A 98 -7.18 4.75 -1.96
CA VAL A 98 -6.31 5.95 -1.93
C VAL A 98 -5.11 5.74 -1.01
N SER A 99 -5.30 5.12 0.15
CA SER A 99 -4.20 4.75 1.06
C SER A 99 -3.17 3.87 0.35
N SER A 100 -3.63 2.84 -0.35
CA SER A 100 -2.77 1.95 -1.13
C SER A 100 -2.03 2.66 -2.25
N ALA A 101 -2.71 3.55 -2.99
CA ALA A 101 -2.06 4.36 -4.01
C ALA A 101 -0.95 5.26 -3.41
N GLY A 102 -1.19 5.82 -2.22
CA GLY A 102 -0.19 6.57 -1.46
C GLY A 102 1.02 5.72 -1.06
N VAL A 103 0.78 4.53 -0.49
CA VAL A 103 1.84 3.56 -0.12
C VAL A 103 2.67 3.18 -1.35
N VAL A 104 2.02 2.86 -2.49
CA VAL A 104 2.71 2.59 -3.75
C VAL A 104 3.57 3.78 -4.18
N GLY A 105 3.04 5.00 -4.10
CA GLY A 105 3.78 6.23 -4.40
C GLY A 105 5.04 6.36 -3.55
N ILE A 106 4.93 6.16 -2.24
CA ILE A 106 6.07 6.19 -1.29
C ILE A 106 7.08 5.10 -1.64
N LEU A 107 6.63 3.87 -1.89
CA LEU A 107 7.51 2.74 -2.20
C LEU A 107 8.26 2.95 -3.52
N ILE A 108 7.57 3.39 -4.57
CA ILE A 108 8.18 3.65 -5.88
C ILE A 108 9.13 4.83 -5.79
N LEU A 109 8.74 5.96 -5.18
CA LEU A 109 9.61 7.14 -5.10
C LEU A 109 10.81 6.90 -4.18
N GLY A 110 10.56 6.37 -2.98
CA GLY A 110 11.55 6.24 -1.91
C GLY A 110 12.54 5.11 -2.11
N LEU A 111 12.22 4.11 -2.93
CA LEU A 111 13.11 2.98 -3.14
C LEU A 111 13.55 2.80 -4.60
N ARG A 112 13.23 3.72 -5.52
CA ARG A 112 13.59 3.58 -6.94
C ARG A 112 15.07 3.29 -7.22
N GLU A 113 16.00 3.83 -6.43
CA GLU A 113 17.45 3.62 -6.61
C GLU A 113 17.96 2.38 -5.84
N THR A 114 17.09 1.77 -5.04
CA THR A 114 17.40 0.59 -4.20
C THR A 114 17.11 -0.72 -4.93
N PHE A 115 16.20 -0.72 -5.91
CA PHE A 115 15.76 -1.92 -6.59
C PHE A 115 16.51 -2.16 -7.90
N PRO A 116 17.05 -3.36 -8.11
CA PRO A 116 17.57 -3.75 -9.42
C PRO A 116 16.48 -3.72 -10.49
N ASP A 117 16.80 -3.21 -11.67
CA ASP A 117 15.88 -3.11 -12.81
C ASP A 117 15.26 -4.45 -13.27
N TYR A 118 15.86 -5.58 -12.89
CA TYR A 118 15.36 -6.92 -13.24
C TYR A 118 14.21 -7.40 -12.33
N ILE A 119 13.97 -6.74 -11.20
CA ILE A 119 12.90 -7.15 -10.27
C ILE A 119 11.56 -6.62 -10.81
N SER A 120 10.62 -7.53 -11.04
CA SER A 120 9.26 -7.16 -11.45
C SER A 120 8.56 -6.29 -10.41
N ASN A 121 7.81 -5.28 -10.85
CA ASN A 121 7.03 -4.40 -9.96
C ASN A 121 5.96 -5.16 -9.12
N TRP A 122 5.74 -6.45 -9.35
CA TRP A 122 4.92 -7.31 -8.49
C TRP A 122 5.33 -7.28 -7.01
N TRP A 123 6.59 -6.98 -6.69
CA TRP A 123 7.03 -6.80 -5.31
C TRP A 123 6.26 -5.66 -4.61
N VAL A 124 5.89 -4.59 -5.33
CA VAL A 124 5.16 -3.46 -4.76
C VAL A 124 3.77 -3.90 -4.32
N ILE A 125 3.05 -4.62 -5.18
CA ILE A 125 1.72 -5.15 -4.89
C ILE A 125 1.79 -6.10 -3.70
N THR A 126 2.82 -6.96 -3.65
CA THR A 126 3.03 -7.88 -2.53
C THR A 126 3.35 -7.15 -1.23
N MET A 127 4.09 -6.03 -1.30
CA MET A 127 4.39 -5.19 -0.14
C MET A 127 3.13 -4.50 0.38
N VAL A 128 2.29 -3.96 -0.51
CA VAL A 128 1.00 -3.36 -0.14
C VAL A 128 0.12 -4.40 0.55
N LEU A 129 -0.01 -5.61 -0.01
CA LEU A 129 -0.75 -6.71 0.64
C LEU A 129 -0.22 -7.04 2.03
N ALA A 130 1.11 -7.05 2.22
CA ALA A 130 1.72 -7.29 3.52
C ALA A 130 1.41 -6.16 4.51
N ILE A 131 1.40 -4.90 4.05
CA ILE A 131 1.05 -3.74 4.87
C ILE A 131 -0.44 -3.81 5.27
N GLY A 132 -1.34 -4.08 4.31
CA GLY A 132 -2.77 -4.30 4.54
C GLY A 132 -3.06 -5.37 5.56
N ALA A 133 -2.48 -6.56 5.37
CA ALA A 133 -2.62 -7.65 6.32
C ALA A 133 -2.07 -7.28 7.72
N GLY A 134 -1.05 -6.43 7.79
CA GLY A 134 -0.57 -5.84 9.03
C GLY A 134 -1.59 -4.92 9.71
N PHE A 135 -2.33 -4.13 8.93
CA PHE A 135 -3.44 -3.31 9.42
C PHE A 135 -4.60 -4.17 9.94
N GLU A 136 -5.02 -5.22 9.22
CA GLU A 136 -6.04 -6.16 9.69
C GLU A 136 -5.69 -6.79 11.05
N ILE A 137 -4.41 -7.17 11.24
CA ILE A 137 -3.92 -7.68 12.52
C ILE A 137 -4.00 -6.61 13.60
N TYR A 138 -3.58 -5.37 13.27
CA TYR A 138 -3.68 -4.24 14.20
C TYR A 138 -5.14 -3.99 14.61
N GLU A 139 -6.07 -4.04 13.68
CA GLU A 139 -7.49 -3.84 13.97
C GLU A 139 -8.07 -4.94 14.84
N PHE A 140 -7.75 -6.19 14.51
CA PHE A 140 -8.12 -7.33 15.35
C PHE A 140 -7.61 -7.19 16.78
N LEU A 141 -6.40 -6.68 16.98
CA LEU A 141 -5.78 -6.59 18.32
C LEU A 141 -6.18 -5.34 19.11
N VAL A 142 -6.41 -4.22 18.42
CA VAL A 142 -6.46 -2.89 19.06
C VAL A 142 -7.84 -2.23 18.93
N LYS A 143 -8.61 -2.56 17.89
CA LYS A 143 -9.90 -1.92 17.64
C LYS A 143 -11.04 -2.72 18.24
N THR A 144 -12.13 -2.02 18.56
CA THR A 144 -13.32 -2.61 19.19
C THR A 144 -14.55 -2.56 18.30
N PHE A 145 -14.48 -1.88 17.13
CA PHE A 145 -15.65 -1.70 16.27
C PHE A 145 -16.20 -3.05 15.78
N TRP A 146 -15.36 -4.04 15.51
CA TRP A 146 -15.78 -5.35 15.00
C TRP A 146 -16.44 -6.26 16.06
N TYR A 147 -16.47 -5.87 17.35
CA TYR A 147 -16.94 -6.77 18.43
C TYR A 147 -18.39 -7.23 18.26
N HIS A 148 -19.21 -6.41 17.60
CA HIS A 148 -20.62 -6.68 17.35
C HIS A 148 -20.89 -7.35 15.99
N TRP A 149 -19.86 -7.48 15.13
CA TRP A 149 -20.01 -8.03 13.79
C TRP A 149 -20.21 -9.54 13.81
N THR A 150 -20.88 -10.10 12.81
CA THR A 150 -20.86 -11.54 12.60
C THR A 150 -19.48 -11.98 12.09
N LEU A 151 -19.14 -13.26 12.20
CA LEU A 151 -17.91 -13.78 11.59
C LEU A 151 -17.86 -13.49 10.08
N THR A 152 -18.98 -13.72 9.39
CA THR A 152 -19.09 -13.51 7.94
C THR A 152 -18.84 -12.06 7.58
N THR A 153 -19.52 -11.12 8.26
CA THR A 153 -19.32 -9.68 8.03
C THR A 153 -17.86 -9.28 8.19
N TYR A 154 -17.21 -9.74 9.27
CA TYR A 154 -15.81 -9.38 9.51
C TYR A 154 -14.87 -9.99 8.47
N LEU A 155 -15.12 -11.24 8.06
CA LEU A 155 -14.30 -11.87 7.02
C LEU A 155 -14.50 -11.20 5.65
N GLU A 156 -15.73 -10.85 5.29
CA GLU A 156 -16.04 -10.17 4.03
C GLU A 156 -15.36 -8.80 3.94
N ASP A 157 -15.39 -8.04 5.03
CA ASP A 157 -14.74 -6.74 5.18
C ASP A 157 -13.21 -6.85 4.98
N THR A 158 -12.53 -7.66 5.82
CA THR A 158 -11.09 -7.92 5.71
C THR A 158 -10.68 -8.42 4.32
N VAL A 159 -11.46 -9.30 3.69
CA VAL A 159 -11.16 -9.77 2.33
C VAL A 159 -11.32 -8.64 1.31
N LEU A 160 -12.38 -7.84 1.42
CA LEU A 160 -12.63 -6.73 0.52
C LEU A 160 -11.52 -5.69 0.61
N ASP A 161 -11.09 -5.35 1.82
CA ASP A 161 -10.03 -4.37 2.05
C ASP A 161 -8.72 -4.82 1.40
N LEU A 162 -8.25 -6.03 1.70
CA LEU A 162 -7.05 -6.59 1.08
C LEU A 162 -7.14 -6.64 -0.46
N LEU A 163 -8.32 -6.96 -1.01
CA LEU A 163 -8.53 -6.96 -2.45
C LEU A 163 -8.47 -5.55 -3.06
N ILE A 164 -9.14 -4.58 -2.45
CA ILE A 164 -9.14 -3.18 -2.91
C ILE A 164 -7.73 -2.61 -2.87
N GLU A 165 -6.97 -2.91 -1.82
CA GLU A 165 -5.58 -2.49 -1.70
C GLU A 165 -4.71 -3.09 -2.82
N MET A 166 -4.82 -4.39 -3.07
CA MET A 166 -4.10 -5.07 -4.16
C MET A 166 -4.48 -4.53 -5.53
N LEU A 167 -5.78 -4.33 -5.79
CA LEU A 167 -6.30 -3.84 -7.07
C LEU A 167 -5.81 -2.42 -7.35
N SER A 168 -5.95 -1.52 -6.36
CA SER A 168 -5.44 -0.15 -6.45
C SER A 168 -3.93 -0.16 -6.71
N ALA A 169 -3.17 -0.96 -5.97
CA ALA A 169 -1.73 -1.06 -6.17
C ALA A 169 -1.36 -1.57 -7.57
N GLY A 170 -2.08 -2.58 -8.06
CA GLY A 170 -1.90 -3.11 -9.41
C GLY A 170 -2.14 -2.06 -10.49
N ILE A 171 -3.20 -1.25 -10.36
CA ILE A 171 -3.51 -0.17 -11.28
C ILE A 171 -2.38 0.86 -11.31
N ILE A 172 -1.93 1.34 -10.15
CA ILE A 172 -0.86 2.36 -10.07
C ILE A 172 0.47 1.82 -10.61
N VAL A 173 0.81 0.57 -10.30
CA VAL A 173 2.00 -0.11 -10.84
C VAL A 173 1.92 -0.21 -12.37
N HIS A 174 0.77 -0.60 -12.91
CA HIS A 174 0.57 -0.70 -14.36
C HIS A 174 0.75 0.66 -15.05
N LEU A 175 0.10 1.70 -14.52
CA LEU A 175 0.20 3.07 -15.04
C LEU A 175 1.65 3.60 -15.00
N SER A 176 2.34 3.41 -13.87
CA SER A 176 3.73 3.86 -13.72
C SER A 176 4.71 3.14 -14.65
N SER A 177 4.50 1.84 -14.90
CA SER A 177 5.33 1.05 -15.82
C SER A 177 5.13 1.46 -17.29
N SER A 178 3.91 1.82 -17.67
CA SER A 178 3.57 2.27 -19.03
C SER A 178 4.23 3.61 -19.36
N LEU A 179 4.25 4.53 -18.39
CA LEU A 179 4.93 5.83 -18.52
C LEU A 179 6.46 5.68 -18.63
N LYS A 180 7.07 4.75 -17.88
CA LYS A 180 8.51 4.45 -18.00
C LYS A 180 8.85 3.90 -19.39
N ARG A 181 8.00 3.02 -19.94
CA ARG A 181 8.19 2.43 -21.28
C ARG A 181 8.12 3.48 -22.39
N GLN A 182 7.16 4.41 -22.30
CA GLN A 182 7.03 5.52 -23.25
C GLN A 182 8.25 6.45 -23.23
N ARG A 183 8.83 6.76 -22.05
CA ARG A 183 10.05 7.59 -21.97
C ARG A 183 11.30 6.91 -22.54
N ARG A 184 11.43 5.59 -22.39
CA ARG A 184 12.55 4.83 -23.00
C ARG A 184 12.41 4.72 -24.52
N TYR A 185 11.19 4.77 -25.05
CA TYR A 185 10.91 4.84 -26.48
C TYR A 185 10.93 6.29 -26.96
N THR A 186 12.10 6.93 -26.92
CA THR A 186 12.34 8.10 -27.77
C THR A 186 12.82 7.51 -29.11
N PRO A 187 12.04 7.58 -30.20
CA PRO A 187 12.53 7.11 -31.49
C PRO A 187 13.85 7.85 -31.78
N PRO A 188 14.89 7.18 -32.30
CA PRO A 188 16.14 7.85 -32.63
C PRO A 188 15.78 9.06 -33.48
N SER A 189 16.20 10.26 -33.03
CA SER A 189 16.06 11.47 -33.84
C SER A 189 16.64 11.11 -35.20
N MET A 190 15.79 11.06 -36.23
CA MET A 190 16.28 10.99 -37.59
C MET A 190 17.26 12.15 -37.72
N TYR A 191 18.51 11.80 -38.01
CA TYR A 191 19.67 12.68 -38.08
C TYR A 191 19.35 14.11 -38.52
N PRO A 192 20.04 15.14 -38.00
CA PRO A 192 20.05 16.42 -38.68
C PRO A 192 20.52 16.18 -40.12
N ARG A 193 19.69 16.55 -41.09
CA ARG A 193 20.14 16.72 -42.47
C ARG A 193 21.24 17.77 -42.42
N ASN A 194 22.48 17.31 -42.54
CA ASN A 194 23.58 18.19 -42.86
C ASN A 194 23.38 18.70 -44.29
N ARG A 195 23.54 20.03 -44.41
CA ARG A 195 23.61 20.87 -45.61
C ARG A 195 22.30 21.49 -46.07
#